data_AF-A0A7V3HBE7-F1
#
_entry.id   AF-A0A7V3HBE7-F1
#
_cell.length_a   1.000
_cell.length_b   1.000
_cell.length_c   1.000
_cell.angle_alpha   90.00
_cell.angle_beta   90.00
_cell.angle_gamma   90.00
#
_symmetry.space_group_name_H-M   'P 1'
#
loop_
_entity.id
_entity.type
_entity.pdbx_description
1 polymer ?
#
loop_
_entity_poly.entity_id
_entity_poly.type
_entity_poly.pdbx_seq_one_letter_code
_entity_poly.pdbx_strand_id
1 'polypeptide(L)'
;MKNIKLYFFSFILSLIISLILIPLIRKLSIIFNIYDRPNDIKTHKGNIPLFGGLGVFLSFYITLLFFRFYTHFPTGTLRDLRYILIGSFFIFLLGFIDDFKKPKGLSVKFKFFSQFLIALLMLIAGFKIKFIHPYYIGYFLTLLWIVGVTNSINIIDIMDGLSSLQVFIAAMSFLFISLPSEHIYVNFLAAALAGSIL
;
A
#
# COMPACT_ATOMS: atom_id res chain seq x y z
N MET A 1 -6.88 -10.65 22.11
CA MET A 1 -5.97 -11.82 21.89
C MET A 1 -6.55 -12.96 21.03
N LYS A 2 -7.88 -13.18 20.96
CA LYS A 2 -8.48 -14.36 20.29
C LYS A 2 -8.13 -14.54 18.79
N ASN A 3 -7.80 -13.45 18.09
CA ASN A 3 -7.52 -13.45 16.65
C ASN A 3 -6.02 -13.45 16.28
N ILE A 4 -5.11 -13.53 17.25
CA ILE A 4 -3.67 -13.35 16.99
C ILE A 4 -3.12 -14.40 16.01
N LYS A 5 -3.62 -15.64 16.09
CA LYS A 5 -3.29 -16.73 15.15
C LYS A 5 -3.71 -16.39 13.72
N LEU A 6 -4.84 -15.69 13.53
CA LEU A 6 -5.31 -15.27 12.21
C LEU A 6 -4.46 -14.14 11.64
N TYR A 7 -3.99 -13.21 12.47
CA TYR A 7 -3.07 -12.16 12.02
C TYR A 7 -1.71 -12.73 11.62
N PHE A 8 -1.18 -13.68 12.39
CA PHE A 8 0.03 -14.41 12.02
C PHE A 8 -0.17 -15.21 10.73
N PHE A 9 -1.32 -15.86 10.57
CA PHE A 9 -1.64 -16.56 9.32
C PHE A 9 -1.76 -15.59 8.13
N SER A 10 -2.34 -14.40 8.33
CA SER A 10 -2.39 -13.35 7.31
C SER A 10 -1.01 -12.91 6.87
N PHE A 11 -0.09 -12.72 7.81
CA PHE A 11 1.30 -12.41 7.52
C PHE A 11 1.95 -13.51 6.67
N ILE A 12 1.91 -14.77 7.14
CA ILE A 12 2.53 -15.91 6.44
C ILE A 12 1.92 -16.14 5.06
N LEU A 13 0.59 -16.03 4.93
CA LEU A 13 -0.08 -16.21 3.64
C LEU A 13 0.36 -15.15 2.63
N SER A 14 0.39 -13.88 3.02
CA SER A 14 0.88 -12.81 2.15
C SER A 14 2.36 -12.96 1.79
N LEU A 15 3.19 -13.42 2.72
CA LEU A 15 4.60 -13.74 2.44
C LEU A 15 4.74 -14.87 1.40
N ILE A 16 3.98 -15.95 1.54
CA ILE A 16 4.05 -17.07 0.58
C ILE A 16 3.59 -16.59 -0.80
N ILE A 17 2.53 -15.79 -0.87
CA ILE A 17 2.02 -15.27 -2.15
C ILE A 17 3.02 -14.28 -2.77
N SER A 18 3.69 -13.42 -1.99
CA SER A 18 4.70 -12.48 -2.51
C SER A 18 5.90 -13.23 -3.09
N LEU A 19 6.40 -14.24 -2.36
CA LEU A 19 7.52 -15.10 -2.80
C LEU A 19 7.24 -15.86 -4.09
N ILE A 20 5.96 -16.08 -4.44
CA ILE A 20 5.56 -16.71 -5.72
C ILE A 20 5.34 -15.64 -6.80
N LEU A 21 4.58 -14.59 -6.50
CA LEU A 21 4.16 -13.59 -7.50
C LEU A 21 5.30 -12.69 -7.96
N ILE A 22 6.19 -12.26 -7.06
CA ILE A 22 7.27 -11.33 -7.41
C ILE A 22 8.23 -11.96 -8.44
N PRO A 23 8.76 -13.19 -8.25
CA PRO A 23 9.59 -13.84 -9.27
C PRO A 23 8.85 -14.07 -10.59
N LEU A 24 7.56 -14.39 -10.55
CA LEU A 24 6.74 -14.59 -11.75
C LEU A 24 6.59 -13.29 -12.54
N ILE A 25 6.24 -12.19 -11.87
CA ILE A 25 6.11 -10.87 -12.49
C ILE A 25 7.45 -10.38 -13.02
N ARG A 26 8.55 -10.65 -12.29
CA ARG A 26 9.90 -10.37 -12.77
C ARG A 26 10.20 -11.12 -14.07
N LYS A 27 9.88 -12.41 -14.15
CA LYS A 27 10.08 -13.22 -15.36
C LYS A 27 9.25 -12.70 -16.53
N LEU A 28 7.98 -12.35 -16.30
CA LEU A 28 7.11 -11.76 -17.33
C LEU A 28 7.65 -10.43 -17.83
N SER A 29 8.12 -9.56 -16.92
CA SER A 29 8.68 -8.26 -17.28
C SER A 29 9.94 -8.38 -18.14
N ILE A 30 10.77 -9.41 -17.89
CA ILE A 30 11.91 -9.75 -18.74
C ILE A 30 11.44 -10.22 -20.13
N ILE A 31 10.45 -11.11 -20.21
CA ILE A 31 9.91 -11.64 -21.48
C ILE A 31 9.32 -10.52 -22.34
N PHE A 32 8.59 -9.58 -21.73
CA PHE A 32 7.97 -8.45 -22.43
C PHE A 32 8.92 -7.25 -22.63
N ASN A 33 10.20 -7.37 -22.27
CA ASN A 33 11.20 -6.30 -22.34
C ASN A 33 10.78 -5.00 -21.63
N ILE A 34 10.07 -5.11 -20.50
CA ILE A 34 9.61 -3.97 -19.70
C ILE A 34 10.63 -3.72 -18.58
N TYR A 35 11.46 -2.71 -18.77
CA TYR A 35 12.56 -2.37 -17.85
C TYR A 35 12.53 -0.90 -17.42
N ASP A 36 12.89 -0.67 -16.17
CA ASP A 36 13.29 0.65 -15.68
C ASP A 36 14.74 0.87 -16.12
N ARG A 37 14.93 1.85 -17.01
CA ARG A 37 16.26 2.23 -17.48
C ARG A 37 16.87 3.21 -16.49
N PRO A 38 18.16 3.05 -16.14
CA PRO A 38 18.81 3.96 -15.19
C PRO A 38 18.74 5.41 -15.72
N ASN A 39 18.41 6.33 -14.82
CA ASN A 39 18.38 7.77 -15.04
C ASN A 39 19.29 8.44 -14.00
N ASP A 40 19.68 9.70 -14.18
CA ASP A 40 20.68 10.40 -13.36
C ASP A 40 20.38 10.44 -11.84
N ILE A 41 19.14 10.12 -11.45
CA ILE A 41 18.64 10.14 -10.06
C ILE A 41 18.72 8.75 -9.40
N LYS A 42 18.71 7.65 -10.17
CA LYS A 42 18.62 6.29 -9.61
C LYS A 42 20.00 5.64 -9.50
N THR A 43 20.27 5.04 -8.35
CA THR A 43 21.60 4.49 -8.02
C THR A 43 21.85 3.07 -8.54
N HIS A 44 20.86 2.42 -9.15
CA HIS A 44 20.99 1.05 -9.62
C HIS A 44 21.76 0.96 -10.94
N LYS A 45 22.66 -0.03 -11.04
CA LYS A 45 23.41 -0.33 -12.26
C LYS A 45 22.63 -1.33 -13.11
N GLY A 46 22.17 -0.89 -14.29
CA GLY A 46 21.52 -1.74 -15.30
C GLY A 46 19.99 -1.66 -15.33
N ASN A 47 19.40 -2.42 -16.25
CA ASN A 47 17.95 -2.48 -16.49
C ASN A 47 17.27 -3.32 -15.40
N ILE A 48 16.50 -2.69 -14.51
CA ILE A 48 15.71 -3.40 -13.49
C ILE A 48 14.32 -3.71 -14.05
N PRO A 49 13.83 -4.96 -13.99
CA PRO A 49 12.46 -5.30 -14.38
C PRO A 49 11.43 -4.47 -13.59
N LEU A 50 10.50 -3.83 -14.29
CA LEU A 50 9.44 -3.02 -13.68
C LEU A 50 8.38 -3.90 -12.97
N PHE A 51 7.53 -3.28 -12.17
CA PHE A 51 6.34 -3.88 -11.55
C PHE A 51 6.55 -4.84 -10.36
N GLY A 52 7.68 -4.78 -9.66
CA GLY A 52 7.81 -5.47 -8.36
C GLY A 52 6.67 -5.10 -7.38
N GLY A 53 6.26 -3.83 -7.38
CA GLY A 53 5.12 -3.35 -6.59
C GLY A 53 3.76 -3.97 -6.95
N LEU A 54 3.57 -4.46 -8.20
CA LEU A 54 2.36 -5.21 -8.57
C LEU A 54 2.31 -6.55 -7.82
N GLY A 55 3.46 -7.22 -7.61
CA GLY A 55 3.52 -8.47 -6.87
C GLY A 55 3.15 -8.30 -5.40
N VAL A 56 3.71 -7.26 -4.77
CA VAL A 56 3.35 -6.86 -3.39
C VAL A 56 1.86 -6.53 -3.31
N PHE A 57 1.36 -5.69 -4.21
CA PHE A 57 -0.04 -5.28 -4.24
C PHE A 57 -1.00 -6.46 -4.39
N LEU A 58 -0.74 -7.36 -5.34
CA LEU A 58 -1.58 -8.55 -5.55
C LEU A 58 -1.52 -9.49 -4.35
N SER A 59 -0.35 -9.70 -3.76
CA SER A 59 -0.22 -10.53 -2.55
C SER A 59 -1.06 -9.98 -1.38
N PHE A 60 -0.95 -8.69 -1.12
CA PHE A 60 -1.74 -7.98 -0.11
C PHE A 60 -3.25 -8.11 -0.38
N TYR A 61 -3.70 -7.86 -1.61
CA TYR A 61 -5.13 -7.93 -1.97
C TYR A 61 -5.70 -9.34 -1.88
N ILE A 62 -5.01 -10.33 -2.45
CA ILE A 62 -5.46 -11.73 -2.45
C ILE A 62 -5.59 -12.23 -1.01
N THR A 63 -4.62 -11.89 -0.15
CA THR A 63 -4.67 -12.27 1.27
C THR A 63 -5.87 -11.66 1.98
N LEU A 64 -6.12 -10.35 1.81
CA LEU A 64 -7.25 -9.69 2.46
C LEU A 64 -8.60 -10.19 1.94
N LEU A 65 -8.71 -10.46 0.64
CA LEU A 65 -9.90 -11.07 0.05
C LEU A 65 -10.09 -12.50 0.56
N PHE A 66 -9.03 -13.29 0.71
CA PHE A 66 -9.11 -14.62 1.30
C PHE A 66 -9.69 -14.54 2.72
N PHE A 67 -9.11 -13.72 3.61
CA PHE A 67 -9.62 -13.59 4.98
C PHE A 67 -11.03 -13.03 5.04
N ARG A 68 -11.39 -12.14 4.11
CA ARG A 68 -12.74 -11.62 3.96
C ARG A 68 -13.79 -12.72 3.76
N PHE A 69 -13.48 -13.78 3.00
CA PHE A 69 -14.38 -14.91 2.75
C PHE A 69 -14.19 -16.07 3.73
N TYR A 70 -12.99 -16.23 4.30
CA TYR A 70 -12.66 -17.26 5.27
C TYR A 70 -13.26 -16.97 6.66
N THR A 71 -13.41 -15.70 7.02
CA THR A 71 -13.87 -15.27 8.35
C THR A 71 -15.28 -14.67 8.32
N HIS A 72 -16.06 -14.94 9.37
CA HIS A 72 -17.43 -14.45 9.53
C HIS A 72 -17.49 -13.20 10.41
N PHE A 73 -16.67 -12.19 10.12
CA PHE A 73 -16.70 -10.95 10.90
C PHE A 73 -17.98 -10.14 10.62
N PRO A 74 -18.55 -9.47 11.66
CA PRO A 74 -19.77 -8.69 11.51
C PRO A 74 -19.62 -7.58 10.47
N THR A 75 -20.67 -7.40 9.66
CA THR A 75 -20.73 -6.58 8.44
C THR A 75 -20.30 -5.13 8.63
N GLY A 76 -20.48 -4.55 9.82
CA GLY A 76 -20.07 -3.17 10.15
C GLY A 76 -18.56 -2.91 10.05
N THR A 77 -17.74 -3.93 10.32
CA THR A 77 -16.26 -3.84 10.26
C THR A 77 -15.70 -3.74 8.83
N LEU A 78 -16.55 -3.91 7.82
CA LEU A 78 -16.13 -4.09 6.44
C LEU A 78 -16.26 -2.84 5.59
N ARG A 79 -16.99 -1.85 6.09
CA ARG A 79 -17.09 -0.55 5.44
C ARG A 79 -15.70 0.07 5.31
N ASP A 80 -14.95 0.14 6.41
CA ASP A 80 -13.63 0.76 6.44
C ASP A 80 -12.63 -0.01 5.57
N LEU A 81 -12.63 -1.35 5.66
CA LEU A 81 -11.80 -2.20 4.80
C LEU A 81 -12.06 -1.95 3.32
N ARG A 82 -13.33 -1.86 2.90
CA ARG A 82 -13.69 -1.59 1.49
C ARG A 82 -13.15 -0.25 1.02
N TYR A 83 -13.28 0.81 1.81
CA TYR A 83 -12.77 2.13 1.44
C TYR A 83 -11.24 2.14 1.38
N ILE A 84 -10.54 1.48 2.31
CA ILE A 84 -9.08 1.36 2.27
C ILE A 84 -8.63 0.58 1.02
N LEU A 85 -9.32 -0.51 0.67
CA LEU A 85 -9.04 -1.23 -0.58
C LEU A 85 -9.31 -0.33 -1.80
N ILE A 86 -10.47 0.32 -1.90
CA ILE A 86 -10.75 1.20 -3.04
C ILE A 86 -9.72 2.35 -3.15
N GLY A 87 -9.40 3.02 -2.04
CA GLY A 87 -8.43 4.11 -2.01
C GLY A 87 -7.02 3.65 -2.38
N SER A 88 -6.54 2.56 -1.78
CA SER A 88 -5.23 2.00 -2.10
C SER A 88 -5.14 1.48 -3.54
N PHE A 89 -6.23 0.94 -4.11
CA PHE A 89 -6.30 0.55 -5.51
C PHE A 89 -6.08 1.75 -6.44
N PHE A 90 -6.71 2.89 -6.17
CA PHE A 90 -6.52 4.08 -6.99
C PHE A 90 -5.12 4.69 -6.84
N ILE A 91 -4.54 4.68 -5.63
CA ILE A 91 -3.14 5.11 -5.43
C ILE A 91 -2.18 4.17 -6.17
N PHE A 92 -2.39 2.86 -6.06
CA PHE A 92 -1.62 1.86 -6.81
C PHE A 92 -1.76 2.08 -8.31
N LEU A 93 -2.98 2.25 -8.82
CA LEU A 93 -3.23 2.47 -10.25
C LEU A 93 -2.52 3.73 -10.76
N LEU A 94 -2.54 4.81 -9.98
CA LEU A 94 -1.81 6.04 -10.31
C LEU A 94 -0.31 5.77 -10.44
N GLY A 95 0.29 5.08 -9.45
CA GLY A 95 1.71 4.70 -9.47
C GLY A 95 2.06 3.75 -10.61
N PHE A 96 1.22 2.74 -10.84
CA PHE A 96 1.37 1.78 -11.91
C PHE A 96 1.34 2.44 -13.30
N ILE A 97 0.42 3.39 -13.52
CA ILE A 97 0.36 4.16 -14.77
C ILE A 97 1.57 5.09 -14.90
N ASP A 98 2.05 5.70 -13.81
CA ASP A 98 3.27 6.52 -13.80
C ASP A 98 4.49 5.70 -14.24
N ASP A 99 4.65 4.51 -13.67
CA ASP A 99 5.71 3.57 -13.99
C ASP A 99 5.63 3.07 -15.42
N PHE A 100 4.44 2.72 -15.89
CA PHE A 100 4.21 2.25 -17.26
C PHE A 100 4.52 3.33 -18.31
N LYS A 101 4.34 4.61 -17.97
CA LYS A 101 4.60 5.75 -18.88
C LYS A 101 6.04 6.26 -18.83
N LYS A 102 6.94 5.64 -18.06
CA LYS A 102 8.37 5.99 -18.07
C LYS A 102 8.96 5.84 -19.49
N PRO A 103 9.87 6.73 -19.92
CA PRO A 103 10.56 7.76 -19.12
C PRO A 103 9.78 9.07 -18.93
N LYS A 104 8.69 9.29 -19.67
CA LYS A 104 7.91 10.55 -19.57
C LYS A 104 7.16 10.66 -18.24
N GLY A 105 6.67 9.54 -17.73
CA GLY A 105 5.85 9.48 -16.52
C GLY A 105 4.55 10.29 -16.65
N LEU A 106 3.84 10.47 -15.55
CA LEU A 106 2.74 11.39 -15.39
C LEU A 106 3.23 12.76 -14.93
N SER A 107 2.53 13.82 -15.34
CA SER A 107 2.86 15.17 -14.88
C SER A 107 2.66 15.29 -13.36
N VAL A 108 3.55 16.03 -12.70
CA VAL A 108 3.50 16.27 -11.25
C VAL A 108 2.13 16.83 -10.84
N LYS A 109 1.58 17.77 -11.62
CA LYS A 109 0.25 18.35 -11.40
C LYS A 109 -0.84 17.28 -11.40
N PHE A 110 -0.81 16.35 -12.36
CA PHE A 110 -1.79 15.27 -12.45
C PHE A 110 -1.67 14.29 -11.27
N LYS A 111 -0.44 13.95 -10.86
CA LYS A 111 -0.19 13.08 -9.70
C LYS A 111 -0.74 13.67 -8.41
N PHE A 112 -0.38 14.92 -8.10
CA PHE A 112 -0.87 15.61 -6.92
C PHE A 112 -2.39 15.80 -6.93
N PHE A 113 -2.97 16.18 -8.08
CA PHE A 113 -4.42 16.32 -8.21
C PHE A 113 -5.16 15.00 -7.96
N SER A 114 -4.66 13.90 -8.52
CA SER A 114 -5.24 12.57 -8.34
C SER A 114 -5.13 12.10 -6.89
N GLN A 115 -3.96 12.26 -6.26
CA GLN A 115 -3.75 11.94 -4.84
C GLN A 115 -4.66 12.77 -3.94
N PHE A 116 -4.83 14.07 -4.22
CA PHE A 116 -5.74 14.94 -3.50
C PHE A 116 -7.19 14.47 -3.62
N LEU A 117 -7.65 14.10 -4.83
CA LEU A 117 -9.00 13.59 -5.04
C LEU A 117 -9.23 12.29 -4.25
N ILE A 118 -8.27 11.37 -4.27
CA ILE A 118 -8.35 10.12 -3.50
C ILE A 118 -8.37 10.42 -1.99
N ALA A 119 -7.53 11.33 -1.51
CA ALA A 119 -7.51 11.76 -0.11
C ALA A 119 -8.84 12.41 0.31
N LEU A 120 -9.46 13.20 -0.56
CA LEU A 120 -10.77 13.81 -0.32
C LEU A 120 -11.87 12.75 -0.22
N LEU A 121 -11.86 11.73 -1.10
CA LEU A 121 -12.80 10.61 -1.00
C LEU A 121 -12.66 9.84 0.32
N MET A 122 -11.42 9.61 0.77
CA MET A 122 -11.16 8.99 2.07
C MET A 122 -11.67 9.85 3.23
N LEU A 123 -11.47 11.18 3.16
CA LEU A 123 -11.97 12.12 4.15
C LEU A 123 -13.50 12.08 4.25
N ILE A 124 -14.19 12.10 3.12
CA ILE A 124 -15.67 12.01 3.04
C ILE A 124 -16.15 10.64 3.57
N ALA A 125 -15.42 9.56 3.29
CA ALA A 125 -15.72 8.23 3.83
C ALA A 125 -15.59 8.13 5.36
N GLY A 126 -14.90 9.09 5.99
CA GLY A 126 -14.79 9.23 7.44
C GLY A 126 -13.39 9.00 8.00
N PHE A 127 -12.39 8.78 7.13
CA PHE A 127 -10.98 8.69 7.51
C PHE A 127 -10.44 10.09 7.73
N LYS A 128 -10.61 10.60 8.95
CA LYS A 128 -10.23 11.97 9.32
C LYS A 128 -9.74 12.04 10.75
N ILE A 129 -8.84 12.98 11.00
CA ILE A 129 -8.39 13.31 12.35
C ILE A 129 -9.55 13.98 13.10
N LYS A 130 -10.01 13.34 14.19
CA LYS A 130 -11.21 13.79 14.95
C LYS A 130 -10.89 14.54 16.24
N PHE A 131 -9.64 14.47 16.72
CA PHE A 131 -9.25 15.03 18.03
C PHE A 131 -8.70 16.46 17.97
N ILE A 132 -8.59 17.05 16.78
CA ILE A 132 -8.09 18.43 16.60
C ILE A 132 -9.26 19.39 16.43
N HIS A 133 -9.27 20.44 17.25
CA HIS A 133 -10.22 21.53 17.18
C HIS A 133 -9.55 22.84 16.75
N PRO A 134 -10.21 23.66 15.92
CA PRO A 134 -11.48 23.38 15.22
C PRO A 134 -11.34 22.29 14.14
N TYR A 135 -12.44 21.56 13.87
CA TYR A 135 -12.42 20.34 13.04
C TYR A 135 -11.88 20.53 11.62
N TYR A 136 -12.02 21.73 11.03
CA TYR A 136 -11.49 22.00 9.68
C TYR A 136 -9.95 21.89 9.63
N ILE A 137 -9.25 22.14 10.74
CA ILE A 137 -7.80 21.92 10.83
C ILE A 137 -7.50 20.43 10.74
N GLY A 138 -8.26 19.59 11.45
CA GLY A 138 -8.14 18.14 11.35
C GLY A 138 -8.39 17.62 9.93
N TYR A 139 -9.33 18.23 9.19
CA TYR A 139 -9.63 17.88 7.80
C TYR A 139 -8.47 18.25 6.87
N PHE A 140 -7.94 19.47 6.99
CA PHE A 140 -6.77 19.90 6.24
C PHE A 140 -5.55 19.01 6.51
N LEU A 141 -5.27 18.72 7.78
CA LEU A 141 -4.17 17.84 8.18
C LEU A 141 -4.34 16.41 7.68
N THR A 142 -5.58 15.90 7.60
CA THR A 142 -5.86 14.58 7.02
C THR A 142 -5.49 14.54 5.52
N LEU A 143 -5.89 15.56 4.75
CA LEU A 143 -5.56 15.66 3.33
C LEU A 143 -4.05 15.75 3.13
N LEU A 144 -3.39 16.62 3.91
CA LEU A 144 -1.94 16.79 3.89
C LEU A 144 -1.24 15.48 4.27
N TRP A 145 -1.73 14.76 5.27
CA TRP A 145 -1.17 13.48 5.70
C TRP A 145 -1.23 12.42 4.61
N ILE A 146 -2.39 12.20 3.99
CA ILE A 146 -2.55 11.16 2.96
C ILE A 146 -1.67 11.47 1.75
N VAL A 147 -1.72 12.71 1.23
CA VAL A 147 -0.92 13.12 0.06
C VAL A 147 0.57 13.14 0.42
N GLY A 148 0.91 13.69 1.58
CA GLY A 148 2.28 13.83 2.06
C GLY A 148 2.98 12.50 2.28
N VAL A 149 2.34 11.55 2.96
CA VAL A 149 2.89 10.20 3.16
C VAL A 149 3.05 9.47 1.83
N THR A 150 2.05 9.55 0.95
CA THR A 150 2.14 8.93 -0.39
C THR A 150 3.35 9.44 -1.17
N ASN A 151 3.55 10.76 -1.20
CA ASN A 151 4.69 11.36 -1.89
C ASN A 151 6.02 11.07 -1.18
N SER A 152 6.04 11.07 0.15
CA SER A 152 7.25 10.78 0.94
C SER A 152 7.77 9.37 0.65
N ILE A 153 6.89 8.37 0.63
CA ILE A 153 7.28 7.00 0.28
C ILE A 153 7.78 6.91 -1.16
N ASN A 154 7.13 7.60 -2.11
CA ASN A 154 7.59 7.63 -3.51
C ASN A 154 8.96 8.27 -3.70
N ILE A 155 9.28 9.30 -2.91
CA ILE A 155 10.60 9.95 -2.93
C ILE A 155 11.68 9.07 -2.29
N ILE A 156 11.35 8.30 -1.25
CA ILE A 156 12.34 7.42 -0.62
C ILE A 156 12.63 6.17 -1.47
N ASP A 157 11.70 5.80 -2.36
CA ASP A 157 11.82 4.69 -3.31
C ASP A 157 12.78 5.00 -4.50
N ILE A 158 13.94 5.55 -4.19
CA ILE A 158 15.04 5.82 -5.15
C ILE A 158 16.17 4.79 -4.98
N MET A 159 16.19 4.04 -3.87
CA MET A 159 17.21 3.04 -3.52
C MET A 159 16.61 1.64 -3.37
N ASP A 160 17.32 0.62 -3.85
CA ASP A 160 16.88 -0.78 -3.81
C ASP A 160 16.61 -1.23 -2.36
N GLY A 161 15.35 -1.60 -2.06
CA GLY A 161 14.93 -2.22 -0.80
C GLY A 161 14.73 -1.28 0.40
N LEU A 162 15.04 0.01 0.26
CA LEU A 162 14.96 0.99 1.36
C LEU A 162 13.49 1.33 1.71
N SER A 163 12.68 1.54 0.67
CA SER A 163 11.23 1.77 0.79
C SER A 163 10.53 0.56 1.42
N SER A 164 10.86 -0.66 0.98
CA SER A 164 10.30 -1.91 1.52
C SER A 164 10.54 -2.06 3.02
N LEU A 165 11.77 -1.84 3.49
CA LEU A 165 12.09 -1.96 4.92
C LEU A 165 11.30 -0.95 5.77
N GLN A 166 11.18 0.29 5.30
CA GLN A 166 10.44 1.33 6.03
C GLN A 166 8.95 1.00 6.12
N VAL A 167 8.34 0.55 5.03
CA VAL A 167 6.94 0.15 5.03
C VAL A 167 6.73 -1.09 5.90
N PHE A 168 7.67 -2.05 5.92
CA PHE A 168 7.64 -3.19 6.83
C PHE A 168 7.65 -2.75 8.31
N ILE A 169 8.56 -1.85 8.69
CA ILE A 169 8.65 -1.33 10.06
C ILE A 169 7.36 -0.57 10.42
N ALA A 170 6.84 0.26 9.52
CA ALA A 170 5.58 0.98 9.74
C ALA A 170 4.39 0.02 9.91
N ALA A 171 4.28 -1.00 9.06
CA ALA A 171 3.23 -2.01 9.14
C ALA A 171 3.30 -2.80 10.45
N MET A 172 4.49 -3.24 10.87
CA MET A 172 4.66 -3.92 12.16
C MET A 172 4.32 -3.00 13.34
N SER A 173 4.70 -1.72 13.27
CA SER A 173 4.35 -0.72 14.29
C SER A 173 2.84 -0.55 14.41
N PHE A 174 2.12 -0.41 13.29
CA PHE A 174 0.66 -0.35 13.29
C PHE A 174 0.04 -1.62 13.85
N LEU A 175 0.58 -2.80 13.52
CA LEU A 175 0.11 -4.07 14.07
C LEU A 175 0.25 -4.06 15.60
N PHE A 176 1.43 -3.77 16.14
CA PHE A 176 1.65 -3.76 17.59
C PHE A 176 0.79 -2.73 18.33
N ILE A 177 0.63 -1.53 17.77
CA ILE A 177 -0.23 -0.48 18.36
C ILE A 177 -1.71 -0.88 18.33
N SER A 178 -2.14 -1.56 17.27
CA SER A 178 -3.55 -1.93 17.05
C SER A 178 -3.93 -3.28 17.69
N LEU A 179 -2.98 -4.14 18.04
CA LEU A 179 -3.23 -5.44 18.68
C LEU A 179 -4.10 -5.38 19.95
N PRO A 180 -3.92 -4.39 20.86
CA PRO A 180 -4.78 -4.23 22.03
C PRO A 180 -6.18 -3.71 21.69
N SER A 181 -6.35 -3.10 20.52
CA SER A 181 -7.62 -2.50 20.10
C SER A 181 -8.59 -3.53 19.49
N GLU A 182 -9.88 -3.20 19.46
CA GLU A 182 -10.90 -4.01 18.78
C GLU A 182 -10.93 -3.80 17.25
N HIS A 183 -9.96 -3.06 16.68
CA HIS A 183 -9.87 -2.77 15.26
C HIS A 183 -9.28 -3.94 14.47
N ILE A 184 -10.09 -5.00 14.32
CA ILE A 184 -9.70 -6.26 13.67
C ILE A 184 -9.12 -6.04 12.26
N TYR A 185 -9.70 -5.13 11.47
CA TYR A 185 -9.29 -4.90 10.09
C TYR A 185 -7.91 -4.22 9.98
N VAL A 186 -7.56 -3.32 10.90
CA VAL A 186 -6.23 -2.67 10.92
C VAL A 186 -5.15 -3.73 11.15
N ASN A 187 -5.40 -4.69 12.04
CA ASN A 187 -4.47 -5.79 12.30
C ASN A 187 -4.27 -6.68 11.06
N PHE A 188 -5.34 -7.01 10.32
CA PHE A 188 -5.21 -7.76 9.06
C PHE A 188 -4.48 -6.99 7.98
N LEU A 189 -4.79 -5.70 7.79
CA LEU A 189 -4.11 -4.83 6.84
C LEU A 189 -2.61 -4.74 7.16
N ALA A 190 -2.27 -4.47 8.42
CA ALA A 190 -0.89 -4.35 8.86
C ALA A 190 -0.11 -5.67 8.70
N ALA A 191 -0.70 -6.80 9.12
CA ALA A 191 -0.06 -8.10 9.00
C ALA A 191 0.12 -8.55 7.53
N ALA A 192 -0.91 -8.37 6.69
CA ALA A 192 -0.82 -8.70 5.26
C ALA A 192 0.18 -7.80 4.53
N LEU A 193 0.24 -6.51 4.86
CA LEU A 193 1.19 -5.59 4.26
C LEU A 193 2.63 -5.97 4.64
N ALA A 194 2.88 -6.23 5.93
CA ALA A 194 4.19 -6.66 6.42
C ALA A 194 4.67 -7.95 5.76
N GLY A 195 3.80 -8.95 5.58
CA GLY A 195 4.18 -10.19 4.91
C GLY A 195 4.38 -10.01 3.40
N SER A 196 3.54 -9.22 2.73
CA SER A 196 3.61 -9.03 1.27
C SER A 196 4.86 -8.31 0.75
N ILE A 197 5.56 -7.58 1.61
CA ILE A 197 6.72 -6.74 1.27
C ILE A 197 8.06 -7.49 1.43
N LEU A 198 8.04 -8.59 2.19
CA LEU A 198 9.16 -9.53 2.32
C LEU A 198 9.19 -10.50 1.13
#